data_AF-Q9EW43-F1
#
_entry.id   AF-Q9EW43-F1
#
_cell.length_a   1.000
_cell.length_b   1.000
_cell.length_c   1.000
_cell.angle_alpha   90.00
_cell.angle_beta   90.00
_cell.angle_gamma   90.00
#
_symmetry.space_group_name_H-M   'P 1'
#
loop_
_entity.id
_entity.type
_entity.pdbx_description
1 polymer ?
#
loop_
_entity_poly.entity_id
_entity_poly.type
_entity_poly.pdbx_seq_one_letter_code
_entity_poly.pdbx_strand_id
1 'polypeptide(L)'
;SNYPAYMDNYLKEVINQVEEETGYNLLTTGMDVYTNVDQEAQKHLWDIYNTDEYVAYPDDELQVASTIVDVSNGKVIAQLGARHQSSNVSFGINQAVETNRDWGSTMKPITDYAPALEYGVYDSTATIVHDEPYNYPGTDTPVYNWDRGYFGNITLQYALQQS
;
A
#
# COMPACT_ATOMS: atom_id res chain seq x y z
N SER A 1 3.43 -23.77 -20.26
CA SER A 1 3.18 -23.04 -19.00
C SER A 1 1.75 -22.54 -19.01
N ASN A 2 1.08 -22.49 -17.85
CA ASN A 2 -0.34 -22.13 -17.75
C ASN A 2 -0.55 -20.60 -17.80
N TYR A 3 0.30 -19.82 -17.09
CA TYR A 3 0.38 -18.36 -17.14
C TYR A 3 1.77 -17.87 -16.66
N PRO A 4 2.19 -16.62 -16.94
CA PRO A 4 3.46 -16.07 -16.47
C PRO A 4 3.49 -15.83 -14.95
N ALA A 5 4.62 -16.09 -14.28
CA ALA A 5 4.73 -15.96 -12.82
C ALA A 5 4.40 -14.55 -12.29
N TYR A 6 4.79 -13.49 -13.02
CA TYR A 6 4.50 -12.10 -12.65
C TYR A 6 3.01 -11.77 -12.61
N MET A 7 2.15 -12.63 -13.16
CA MET A 7 0.70 -12.47 -13.14
C MET A 7 0.01 -13.20 -11.98
N ASP A 8 0.73 -14.00 -11.18
CA ASP A 8 0.09 -14.87 -10.17
C ASP A 8 -0.79 -14.10 -9.18
N ASN A 9 -0.24 -13.02 -8.58
CA ASN A 9 -0.98 -12.20 -7.63
C ASN A 9 -2.17 -11.48 -8.29
N TYR A 10 -1.98 -10.92 -9.49
CA TYR A 10 -3.04 -10.22 -10.19
C TYR A 10 -4.18 -11.18 -10.58
N LEU A 11 -3.85 -12.35 -11.12
CA LEU A 11 -4.85 -13.36 -11.52
C LEU A 11 -5.60 -13.92 -10.31
N LYS A 12 -4.95 -14.05 -9.14
CA LYS A 12 -5.64 -14.40 -7.90
C LYS A 12 -6.77 -13.42 -7.60
N GLU A 13 -6.50 -12.11 -7.66
CA GLU A 13 -7.54 -11.11 -7.38
C GLU A 13 -8.59 -11.03 -8.49
N VAL A 14 -8.24 -11.29 -9.75
CA VAL A 14 -9.22 -11.41 -10.84
C VAL A 14 -10.19 -12.58 -10.58
N ILE A 15 -9.68 -13.74 -10.14
CA ILE A 15 -10.52 -14.89 -9.78
C ILE A 15 -11.47 -14.51 -8.65
N ASN A 16 -10.93 -13.92 -7.57
CA ASN A 16 -11.72 -13.50 -6.40
C ASN A 16 -12.81 -12.49 -6.78
N GLN A 17 -12.45 -11.46 -7.55
CA GLN A 17 -13.39 -10.40 -7.95
C GLN A 17 -14.48 -10.95 -8.87
N VAL A 18 -14.15 -11.81 -9.84
CA VAL A 18 -15.16 -12.44 -10.70
C VAL A 18 -16.10 -13.32 -9.87
N GLU A 19 -15.58 -14.07 -8.90
CA GLU A 19 -16.39 -14.91 -8.02
C GLU A 19 -17.30 -14.07 -7.12
N GLU A 20 -16.83 -12.95 -6.58
CA GLU A 20 -17.63 -12.01 -5.79
C GLU A 20 -18.76 -11.36 -6.60
N GLU A 21 -18.44 -10.89 -7.81
CA GLU A 21 -19.39 -10.11 -8.64
C GLU A 21 -20.39 -10.99 -9.39
N THR A 22 -19.97 -12.20 -9.80
CA THR A 22 -20.79 -13.08 -10.65
C THR A 22 -21.31 -14.32 -9.94
N GLY A 23 -20.70 -14.70 -8.81
CA GLY A 23 -20.98 -15.97 -8.11
C GLY A 23 -20.38 -17.21 -8.79
N TYR A 24 -19.60 -17.04 -9.86
CA TYR A 24 -18.98 -18.15 -10.59
C TYR A 24 -17.47 -18.16 -10.42
N ASN A 25 -16.92 -19.35 -10.16
CA ASN A 25 -15.48 -19.56 -10.16
C ASN A 25 -14.99 -19.84 -11.60
N LEU A 26 -14.17 -18.93 -12.13
CA LEU A 26 -13.64 -19.01 -13.50
C LEU A 26 -12.68 -20.19 -13.74
N LEU A 27 -12.20 -20.86 -12.68
CA LEU A 27 -11.38 -22.07 -12.80
C LEU A 27 -12.22 -23.31 -13.16
N THR A 28 -13.53 -23.27 -12.92
CA THR A 28 -14.46 -24.38 -13.19
C THR A 28 -15.56 -24.01 -14.19
N THR A 29 -15.72 -22.72 -14.48
CA THR A 29 -16.71 -22.18 -15.42
C THR A 29 -16.00 -21.44 -16.54
N GLY A 30 -16.16 -21.89 -17.79
CA GLY A 30 -15.51 -21.25 -18.93
C GLY A 30 -16.00 -19.81 -19.15
N MET A 31 -15.06 -18.86 -19.12
CA MET A 31 -15.31 -17.42 -19.27
C MET A 31 -14.13 -16.75 -19.96
N ASP A 32 -14.40 -15.68 -20.73
CA ASP A 32 -13.38 -14.76 -21.23
C ASP A 32 -13.37 -13.51 -20.34
N VAL A 33 -12.26 -13.26 -19.65
CA VAL A 33 -12.11 -12.13 -18.71
C VAL A 33 -11.07 -11.15 -19.24
N TYR A 34 -11.51 -9.91 -19.47
CA TYR A 34 -10.64 -8.80 -19.87
C TYR A 34 -10.35 -7.95 -18.63
N THR A 35 -9.09 -7.89 -18.23
CA THR A 35 -8.67 -7.27 -16.97
C THR A 35 -8.13 -5.86 -17.19
N ASN A 36 -7.78 -5.18 -16.09
CA ASN A 36 -7.22 -3.82 -16.15
C ASN A 36 -5.69 -3.79 -16.08
N VAL A 37 -5.02 -4.94 -16.07
CA VAL A 37 -3.57 -5.02 -15.94
C VAL A 37 -2.90 -4.39 -17.16
N ASP A 38 -1.95 -3.50 -16.91
CA ASP A 38 -0.98 -3.09 -17.90
C ASP A 38 0.18 -4.10 -17.87
N GLN A 39 0.27 -4.91 -18.93
CA GLN A 39 1.25 -5.99 -18.99
C GLN A 39 2.70 -5.48 -18.92
N GLU A 40 2.99 -4.31 -19.49
CA GLU A 40 4.35 -3.76 -19.48
C GLU A 40 4.67 -3.15 -18.12
N ALA A 41 3.71 -2.48 -17.48
CA ALA A 41 3.86 -2.02 -16.10
C ALA A 41 4.09 -3.18 -15.13
N GLN A 42 3.36 -4.29 -15.29
CA GLN A 42 3.51 -5.47 -14.45
C GLN A 42 4.89 -6.14 -14.60
N LYS A 43 5.40 -6.24 -15.84
CA LYS A 43 6.76 -6.74 -16.09
C LYS A 43 7.81 -5.83 -15.49
N HIS A 44 7.67 -4.51 -15.69
CA HIS A 44 8.61 -3.56 -15.14
C HIS A 44 8.62 -3.57 -13.61
N LEU A 45 7.46 -3.70 -12.97
CA LEU A 45 7.36 -3.87 -11.51
C LEU A 45 8.05 -5.16 -11.05
N TRP A 46 7.88 -6.25 -11.79
CA TRP A 46 8.58 -7.50 -11.53
C TRP A 46 10.10 -7.34 -11.60
N ASP A 47 10.61 -6.62 -12.58
CA ASP A 47 12.05 -6.38 -12.74
C ASP A 47 12.59 -5.48 -11.62
N ILE A 48 11.85 -4.44 -11.21
CA ILE A 48 12.21 -3.62 -10.03
C ILE A 48 12.36 -4.49 -8.79
N TYR A 49 11.47 -5.47 -8.60
CA TYR A 49 11.45 -6.31 -7.40
C TYR A 49 12.54 -7.39 -7.39
N ASN A 50 12.83 -7.98 -8.55
CA ASN A 50 13.59 -9.23 -8.65
C ASN A 50 14.95 -9.06 -9.34
N THR A 51 15.37 -7.82 -9.62
CA THR A 51 16.67 -7.50 -10.21
C THR A 51 17.34 -6.36 -9.44
N ASP A 52 18.65 -6.23 -9.62
CA ASP A 52 19.47 -5.16 -9.04
C ASP A 52 19.58 -3.92 -9.95
N GLU A 53 18.78 -3.84 -11.03
CA GLU A 53 18.87 -2.75 -12.02
C GLU A 53 18.33 -1.42 -11.49
N TYR A 54 17.37 -1.47 -10.57
CA TYR A 54 16.61 -0.30 -10.10
C TYR A 54 16.82 0.02 -8.62
N VAL A 55 16.89 -1.01 -7.78
CA VAL A 55 16.97 -0.88 -6.32
C VAL A 55 18.01 -1.86 -5.80
N ALA A 56 18.94 -1.36 -4.99
CA ALA A 56 19.89 -2.20 -4.27
C ALA A 56 19.25 -2.71 -2.98
N TYR A 57 18.79 -3.95 -2.98
CA TYR A 57 18.26 -4.62 -1.79
C TYR A 57 19.40 -5.10 -0.88
N PRO A 58 19.19 -5.13 0.46
CA PRO A 58 20.20 -5.60 1.40
C PRO A 58 20.43 -7.12 1.32
N ASP A 59 19.42 -7.88 0.91
CA ASP A 59 19.39 -9.33 0.79
C ASP A 59 18.20 -9.77 -0.08
N ASP A 60 18.06 -11.07 -0.38
CA ASP A 60 16.98 -11.63 -1.20
C ASP A 60 15.71 -11.92 -0.40
N GLU A 61 15.81 -11.92 0.93
CA GLU A 61 14.72 -12.22 1.85
C GLU A 61 13.83 -11.01 2.12
N LEU A 62 14.35 -9.78 2.03
CA LEU A 62 13.56 -8.55 2.17
C LEU A 62 12.39 -8.57 1.20
N GLN A 63 11.18 -8.44 1.73
CA GLN A 63 9.94 -8.48 0.97
C GLN A 63 9.40 -7.08 0.67
N VAL A 64 8.75 -6.96 -0.49
CA VAL A 64 8.02 -5.77 -0.92
C VAL A 64 6.68 -6.22 -1.46
N ALA A 65 5.64 -5.44 -1.18
CA ALA A 65 4.31 -5.60 -1.75
C ALA A 65 3.78 -4.24 -2.17
N SER A 66 3.23 -4.12 -3.38
CA SER A 66 2.67 -2.85 -3.86
C SER A 66 1.51 -3.08 -4.83
N THR A 67 0.65 -2.07 -4.91
CA THR A 67 -0.49 -1.98 -5.82
C THR A 67 -0.45 -0.61 -6.48
N ILE A 68 -0.47 -0.58 -7.81
CA ILE A 68 -0.49 0.65 -8.60
C ILE A 68 -1.91 0.83 -9.15
N VAL A 69 -2.49 2.01 -8.88
CA VAL A 69 -3.88 2.34 -9.20
C VAL A 69 -3.94 3.56 -10.12
N ASP A 70 -4.74 3.48 -11.16
CA ASP A 70 -5.13 4.65 -11.96
C ASP A 70 -6.11 5.51 -11.16
N VAL A 71 -5.66 6.69 -10.74
CA VAL A 71 -6.43 7.61 -9.88
C VAL A 71 -7.70 8.14 -10.56
N SER A 72 -7.81 8.07 -11.89
CA SER A 72 -8.98 8.57 -12.62
C SER A 72 -10.18 7.65 -12.56
N ASN A 73 -9.96 6.35 -12.31
CA ASN A 73 -11.01 5.32 -12.41
C ASN A 73 -10.87 4.19 -11.37
N GLY A 74 -9.85 4.21 -10.52
CA GLY A 74 -9.63 3.22 -9.47
C GLY A 74 -9.11 1.86 -9.96
N LYS A 75 -8.75 1.73 -11.23
CA LYS A 75 -8.28 0.46 -11.81
C LYS A 75 -6.89 0.10 -11.30
N VAL A 76 -6.71 -1.14 -10.85
CA VAL A 76 -5.39 -1.69 -10.54
C VAL A 76 -4.69 -2.06 -11.85
N ILE A 77 -3.61 -1.36 -12.17
CA ILE A 77 -2.85 -1.55 -13.42
C ILE A 77 -1.62 -2.44 -13.24
N ALA A 78 -1.08 -2.53 -12.02
CA ALA A 78 -0.04 -3.48 -11.66
C ALA A 78 -0.13 -3.82 -10.17
N GLN A 79 0.15 -5.05 -9.79
CA GLN A 79 0.14 -5.50 -8.41
C GLN A 79 1.10 -6.68 -8.21
N LEU A 80 1.94 -6.59 -7.19
CA LEU A 80 2.87 -7.67 -6.85
C LEU A 80 3.06 -7.74 -5.33
N GLY A 81 2.84 -8.93 -4.77
CA GLY A 81 2.78 -9.18 -3.33
C GLY A 81 4.08 -9.68 -2.70
N ALA A 82 5.10 -10.02 -3.49
CA ALA A 82 6.36 -10.55 -2.96
C ALA A 82 7.50 -10.41 -3.97
N ARG A 83 8.75 -10.46 -3.49
CA ARG A 83 9.96 -10.59 -4.33
C ARG A 83 10.73 -11.87 -4.00
N HIS A 84 11.36 -12.45 -5.03
CA HIS A 84 12.05 -13.76 -4.99
C HIS A 84 11.23 -14.90 -4.36
N GLN A 85 9.90 -14.81 -4.41
CA GLN A 85 9.04 -15.85 -3.88
C GLN A 85 9.05 -17.07 -4.81
N SER A 86 9.23 -18.25 -4.22
CA SER A 86 9.23 -19.52 -4.95
C SER A 86 7.86 -19.78 -5.61
N SER A 87 7.87 -20.08 -6.91
CA SER A 87 6.69 -20.28 -7.75
C SER A 87 6.00 -21.64 -7.55
N ASN A 88 6.12 -22.25 -6.38
CA ASN A 88 5.70 -23.64 -6.14
C ASN A 88 4.20 -23.78 -5.83
N VAL A 89 3.50 -22.67 -5.57
CA VAL A 89 2.06 -22.65 -5.28
C VAL A 89 1.42 -21.53 -6.10
N SER A 90 0.53 -21.89 -7.02
CA SER A 90 -0.32 -20.95 -7.76
C SER A 90 -1.32 -20.27 -6.83
N PHE A 91 -1.51 -18.97 -6.99
CA PHE A 91 -2.52 -18.18 -6.28
C PHE A 91 -2.38 -18.25 -4.74
N GLY A 92 -1.13 -18.24 -4.26
CA GLY A 92 -0.79 -18.22 -2.83
C GLY A 92 -1.30 -16.97 -2.09
N ILE A 93 -0.82 -16.73 -0.87
CA ILE A 93 -1.14 -15.48 -0.16
C ILE A 93 -0.55 -14.30 -0.94
N ASN A 94 -1.37 -13.28 -1.21
CA ASN A 94 -0.97 -12.06 -1.91
C ASN A 94 -0.84 -10.93 -0.89
N GLN A 95 0.37 -10.66 -0.42
CA GLN A 95 0.61 -9.66 0.63
C GLN A 95 0.21 -8.23 0.21
N ALA A 96 0.00 -7.95 -1.08
CA ALA A 96 -0.45 -6.65 -1.57
C ALA A 96 -1.93 -6.34 -1.21
N VAL A 97 -2.71 -7.32 -0.76
CA VAL A 97 -4.11 -7.15 -0.32
C VAL A 97 -4.33 -7.48 1.16
N GLU A 98 -3.32 -8.02 1.84
CA GLU A 98 -3.43 -8.38 3.26
C GLU A 98 -3.31 -7.15 4.18
N THR A 99 -4.16 -7.07 5.20
CA THR A 99 -4.16 -5.99 6.20
C THR A 99 -3.51 -6.43 7.52
N ASN A 100 -2.61 -7.40 7.47
CA ASN A 100 -1.95 -8.00 8.64
C ASN A 100 -0.64 -7.30 9.04
N ARG A 101 -0.28 -6.19 8.37
CA ARG A 101 0.89 -5.35 8.66
C ARG A 101 0.45 -3.93 9.01
N ASP A 102 1.23 -3.29 9.86
CA ASP A 102 1.03 -1.89 10.23
C ASP A 102 1.53 -0.96 9.10
N TRP A 103 0.72 0.05 8.78
CA TRP A 103 1.03 1.07 7.77
C TRP A 103 1.57 2.37 8.40
N GLY A 104 1.56 2.46 9.73
CA GLY A 104 2.22 3.53 10.47
C GLY A 104 1.84 4.93 10.00
N SER A 105 2.85 5.80 9.85
CA SER A 105 2.66 7.21 9.49
C SER A 105 1.94 7.46 8.17
N THR A 106 1.82 6.48 7.26
CA THR A 106 1.03 6.67 6.03
C THR A 106 -0.46 6.80 6.31
N MET A 107 -0.91 6.45 7.52
CA MET A 107 -2.28 6.67 7.97
C MET A 107 -2.56 8.12 8.36
N LYS A 108 -1.55 8.90 8.78
CA LYS A 108 -1.76 10.27 9.29
C LYS A 108 -2.47 11.19 8.27
N PRO A 109 -2.11 11.21 6.97
CA PRO A 109 -2.81 12.04 6.00
C PRO A 109 -4.31 11.77 5.93
N ILE A 110 -4.74 10.50 5.92
CA ILE A 110 -6.13 10.10 5.69
C ILE A 110 -6.96 10.00 6.98
N THR A 111 -6.32 9.76 8.12
CA THR A 111 -6.98 9.59 9.43
C THR A 111 -7.06 10.90 10.21
N ASP A 112 -6.01 11.73 10.16
CA ASP A 112 -5.90 12.91 11.03
C ASP A 112 -6.00 14.20 10.22
N TYR A 113 -5.10 14.40 9.25
CA TYR A 113 -4.95 15.69 8.57
C TYR A 113 -6.08 15.99 7.58
N ALA A 114 -6.49 15.03 6.76
CA ALA A 114 -7.58 15.22 5.81
C ALA A 114 -8.90 15.51 6.53
N PRO A 115 -9.34 14.75 7.55
CA PRO A 115 -10.53 15.10 8.33
C PRO A 115 -10.40 16.44 9.06
N ALA A 116 -9.22 16.79 9.57
CA ALA A 116 -9.00 18.07 10.24
C ALA A 116 -9.20 19.27 9.29
N LEU A 117 -8.73 19.18 8.05
CA LEU A 117 -8.95 20.21 7.03
C LEU A 117 -10.41 20.20 6.53
N GLU A 118 -10.98 19.02 6.28
CA GLU A 118 -12.37 18.85 5.80
C GLU A 118 -13.39 19.46 6.76
N TYR A 119 -13.21 19.23 8.07
CA TYR A 119 -14.12 19.72 9.10
C TYR A 119 -13.74 21.07 9.70
N GLY A 120 -12.77 21.78 9.10
CA GLY A 120 -12.38 23.12 9.53
C GLY A 120 -11.72 23.18 10.92
N VAL A 121 -11.10 22.09 11.38
CA VAL A 121 -10.22 22.12 12.55
C VAL A 121 -8.98 22.97 12.24
N TYR A 122 -8.50 22.89 11.00
CA TYR A 122 -7.45 23.76 10.46
C TYR A 122 -7.93 24.39 9.15
N ASP A 123 -7.71 25.70 8.99
CA ASP A 123 -8.14 26.44 7.78
C ASP A 123 -7.03 26.58 6.73
N SER A 124 -5.79 26.20 7.04
CA SER A 124 -4.64 26.33 6.14
C SER A 124 -3.52 25.36 6.47
N THR A 125 -2.63 25.13 5.50
CA THR A 125 -1.39 24.37 5.71
C THR A 125 -0.35 25.10 6.57
N ALA A 126 -0.56 26.41 6.80
CA ALA A 126 0.31 27.24 7.63
C ALA A 126 -0.13 27.30 9.10
N THR A 127 -1.25 26.67 9.47
CA THR A 127 -1.73 26.61 10.86
C THR A 127 -0.64 26.08 11.77
N ILE A 128 -0.46 26.72 12.93
CA ILE A 128 0.53 26.30 13.92
C ILE A 128 -0.03 25.15 14.75
N VAL A 129 0.74 24.06 14.84
CA VAL A 129 0.50 22.90 15.69
C VAL A 129 1.63 22.77 16.71
N HIS A 130 1.38 22.01 17.77
CA HIS A 130 2.29 21.87 18.91
C HIS A 130 2.92 20.49 18.88
N ASP A 131 4.22 20.43 18.58
CA ASP A 131 5.04 19.23 18.76
C ASP A 131 5.76 19.33 20.11
N GLU A 132 5.07 18.95 21.17
CA GLU A 132 5.51 19.04 22.56
C GLU A 132 5.14 17.78 23.36
N PRO A 133 5.71 17.54 24.56
CA PRO A 133 5.36 16.37 25.37
C PRO A 133 3.86 16.22 25.55
N TYR A 134 3.32 15.12 25.03
CA TYR A 134 1.89 14.84 24.99
C TYR A 134 1.61 13.38 25.37
N ASN A 135 0.50 13.14 26.09
CA ASN A 135 0.04 11.80 26.43
C ASN A 135 -1.21 11.44 25.63
N TYR A 136 -1.38 10.16 25.29
CA TYR A 136 -2.59 9.69 24.64
C TYR A 136 -3.84 10.09 25.44
N PRO A 137 -4.90 10.61 24.78
CA PRO A 137 -6.11 11.07 25.45
C PRO A 137 -6.66 10.07 26.47
N GLY A 138 -6.90 10.54 27.70
CA GLY A 138 -7.45 9.71 28.77
C GLY A 138 -6.45 8.74 29.43
N THR A 139 -5.15 8.89 29.17
CA THR A 139 -4.10 8.05 29.74
C THR A 139 -2.89 8.87 30.18
N ASP A 140 -1.99 8.25 30.95
CA ASP A 140 -0.66 8.79 31.26
C ASP A 140 0.43 8.24 30.31
N THR A 141 0.05 7.57 29.23
CA THR A 141 0.99 6.99 28.28
C THR A 141 1.49 8.06 27.32
N PRO A 142 2.80 8.38 27.30
CA PRO A 142 3.35 9.41 26.41
C PRO A 142 3.33 8.96 24.95
N VAL A 143 3.06 9.92 24.07
CA VAL A 143 3.28 9.81 22.63
C VAL A 143 4.69 10.30 22.35
N TYR A 144 5.53 9.42 21.79
CA TYR A 144 6.89 9.79 21.42
C TYR A 144 7.03 9.90 19.90
N ASN A 145 7.74 10.94 19.46
CA ASN A 145 8.29 11.00 18.12
C ASN A 145 9.34 9.91 17.93
N TRP A 146 9.62 9.59 16.67
CA TRP A 146 10.61 8.57 16.30
C TRP A 146 12.01 8.87 16.87
N ASP A 147 12.35 10.14 17.04
CA ASP A 147 13.60 10.65 17.59
C ASP A 147 13.54 10.96 19.10
N ARG A 148 12.35 10.85 19.72
CA ARG A 148 12.04 11.27 21.10
C ARG A 148 12.34 12.75 21.38
N GLY A 149 12.48 13.56 20.35
CA GLY A 149 12.63 15.02 20.40
C GLY A 149 11.29 15.73 20.23
N TYR A 150 11.31 17.06 20.33
CA TYR A 150 10.15 17.94 20.17
C TYR A 150 10.60 19.24 19.49
N PHE A 151 9.93 19.62 18.40
CA PHE A 151 10.20 20.84 17.64
C PHE A 151 9.44 22.07 18.17
N GLY A 152 8.49 21.89 19.09
CA GLY A 152 7.64 22.94 19.61
C GLY A 152 6.61 23.42 18.59
N ASN A 153 6.45 24.73 18.46
CA ASN A 153 5.45 25.32 17.56
C ASN A 153 5.92 25.26 16.11
N ILE A 154 5.26 24.43 15.30
CA ILE A 154 5.59 24.21 13.89
C ILE A 154 4.34 24.37 13.02
N THR A 155 4.53 24.56 11.71
CA THR A 155 3.39 24.59 10.78
C THR A 155 2.81 23.19 10.56
N LEU A 156 1.52 23.09 10.24
CA LEU A 156 0.84 21.84 9.87
C LEU A 156 1.57 21.13 8.72
N GLN A 157 2.02 21.88 7.71
CA GLN A 157 2.82 21.35 6.62
C GLN A 157 4.16 20.77 7.11
N TYR A 158 4.85 21.45 8.03
CA TYR A 158 6.12 20.96 8.57
C TYR A 158 5.93 19.73 9.46
N ALA A 159 4.83 19.66 10.23
CA ALA A 159 4.47 18.49 11.00
C ALA A 159 4.31 17.26 10.10
N LEU A 160 3.52 17.36 9.02
CA LEU A 160 3.38 16.26 8.06
C LEU A 160 4.70 15.95 7.33
N GLN A 161 5.53 16.96 7.05
CA GLN A 161 6.83 16.79 6.40
C GLN A 161 7.82 15.99 7.26
N GLN A 162 7.84 16.21 8.58
CA GLN A 162 8.72 15.50 9.52
C GLN A 162 8.08 14.22 10.07
N SER A 163 6.87 13.89 9.61
CA SER A 163 6.07 12.73 10.01
C SER A 163 5.73 12.72 11.49
#